data_AF-A0A8H7N745-F1
#
_entry.id   AF-A0A8H7N745-F1
#
_cell.length_a   1.000
_cell.length_b   1.000
_cell.length_c   1.000
_cell.angle_alpha   90.00
_cell.angle_beta   90.00
_cell.angle_gamma   90.00
#
_symmetry.space_group_name_H-M   'P 1'
#
loop_
_entity.id
_entity.type
_entity.pdbx_description
1 polymer ?
#
loop_
_entity_poly.entity_id
_entity_poly.type
_entity_poly.pdbx_seq_one_letter_code
_entity_poly.pdbx_strand_id
1 'polypeptide(L)'
;MSVLDFQAQGKYQVLGSNLETAVFQDVVISDEACGALFRHMHKLKVLHVEYNMKDEIGYDWEPEKFLSSLMSLGKNLQSLSLLANNLGPDHGRIFLPEGDLMGLHGFEVLTYLKLDTKLFIHSRAVVDNLAAEPTDEDDIETPSLINIAPRKLRTFVLHVPATQEDYVVMECLFVDLGERRKELPDLKTIKVVIEKQDVWGDDLEDWNEHAEKIKAFCEEKDITVSML
;
A
#
# COMPACT_ATOMS: atom_id res chain seq x y z
N MET A 1 -20.63 -10.28 28.87
CA MET A 1 -19.33 -10.84 29.28
C MET A 1 -18.35 -10.51 28.17
N SER A 2 -17.45 -9.56 28.41
CA SER A 2 -16.41 -9.16 27.45
C SER A 2 -15.34 -10.25 27.41
N VAL A 3 -15.08 -10.75 26.22
CA VAL A 3 -13.94 -11.63 25.96
C VAL A 3 -12.75 -10.69 25.79
N LEU A 4 -11.69 -10.89 26.60
CA LEU A 4 -10.39 -10.20 26.59
C LEU A 4 -10.14 -9.11 27.65
N ASP A 5 -10.57 -9.32 28.90
CA ASP A 5 -9.73 -8.93 30.05
C ASP A 5 -8.76 -10.08 30.36
N PHE A 6 -7.80 -10.31 29.46
CA PHE A 6 -6.67 -11.20 29.76
C PHE A 6 -5.70 -10.45 30.68
N GLN A 7 -6.03 -10.42 31.98
CA GLN A 7 -5.13 -10.02 33.04
C GLN A 7 -3.99 -11.04 33.17
N ALA A 8 -3.04 -11.00 32.23
CA ALA A 8 -1.70 -11.52 32.46
C ALA A 8 -0.91 -10.50 33.30
N GLN A 9 -1.35 -10.26 34.55
CA GLN A 9 -0.49 -9.66 35.55
C GLN A 9 0.61 -10.69 35.91
N GLY A 10 1.75 -10.60 35.22
CA GLY A 10 3.04 -11.00 35.79
C GLY A 10 3.63 -12.38 35.45
N LYS A 11 3.20 -13.11 34.42
CA LYS A 11 3.83 -14.41 34.06
C LYS A 11 4.46 -14.53 32.67
N TYR A 12 4.16 -13.63 31.74
CA TYR A 12 4.76 -13.64 30.43
C TYR A 12 5.32 -12.25 30.14
N GLN A 13 6.61 -12.19 29.80
CA GLN A 13 7.23 -10.95 29.34
C GLN A 13 6.49 -10.52 28.07
N VAL A 14 6.07 -9.26 28.01
CA VAL A 14 5.49 -8.71 26.77
C VAL A 14 6.57 -8.82 25.69
N LEU A 15 6.40 -9.80 24.80
CA LEU A 15 7.22 -9.93 23.61
C LEU A 15 6.99 -8.68 22.75
N GLY A 16 8.06 -8.11 22.19
CA GLY A 16 7.93 -6.99 21.26
C GLY A 16 8.53 -5.66 21.71
N SER A 17 8.79 -5.42 23.01
CA SER A 17 9.30 -4.11 23.49
C SER A 17 10.68 -3.73 22.95
N ASN A 18 11.48 -4.74 22.59
CA ASN A 18 12.78 -4.57 21.93
C ASN A 18 12.78 -5.02 20.46
N LEU A 19 11.61 -5.38 19.91
CA LEU A 19 11.52 -5.83 18.53
C LEU A 19 11.72 -4.64 17.60
N GLU A 20 12.73 -4.74 16.73
CA GLU A 20 13.04 -3.70 15.74
C GLU A 20 12.51 -4.05 14.34
N THR A 21 12.29 -5.34 14.08
CA THR A 21 11.86 -5.86 12.79
C THR A 21 10.77 -6.90 12.99
N ALA A 22 9.67 -6.78 12.24
CA ALA A 22 8.62 -7.77 12.16
C ALA A 22 8.31 -8.10 10.70
N VAL A 23 8.13 -9.39 10.42
CA VAL A 23 7.73 -9.92 9.11
C VAL A 23 6.55 -10.83 9.35
N PHE A 24 5.43 -10.51 8.71
CA PHE A 24 4.22 -11.33 8.72
C PHE A 24 3.91 -11.73 7.29
N GLN A 25 3.74 -13.03 7.08
CA GLN A 25 3.33 -13.63 5.81
C GLN A 25 2.01 -14.35 6.05
N ASP A 26 1.14 -14.33 5.05
CA ASP A 26 -0.17 -14.99 5.09
C ASP A 26 -0.99 -14.58 6.31
N VAL A 27 -1.02 -13.28 6.58
CA VAL A 27 -1.76 -12.70 7.71
C VAL A 27 -2.89 -11.85 7.19
N VAL A 28 -4.02 -11.79 7.91
CA VAL A 28 -5.07 -10.78 7.71
C VAL A 28 -4.75 -9.56 8.59
N ILE A 29 -4.91 -8.35 8.06
CA ILE A 29 -4.78 -7.12 8.84
C ILE A 29 -6.15 -6.50 9.14
N SER A 30 -6.36 -6.16 10.40
CA SER A 30 -7.50 -5.39 10.88
C SER A 30 -7.05 -4.35 11.90
N ASP A 31 -7.93 -3.40 12.19
CA ASP A 31 -7.69 -2.38 13.22
C ASP A 31 -7.43 -3.00 14.60
N GLU A 32 -8.29 -3.94 15.00
CA GLU A 32 -8.23 -4.60 16.30
C GLU A 32 -6.92 -5.39 16.48
N ALA A 33 -6.48 -6.08 15.42
CA ALA A 33 -5.21 -6.82 15.41
C ALA A 33 -4.01 -5.87 15.52
N CYS A 34 -4.08 -4.68 14.89
CA CYS A 34 -3.01 -3.69 14.94
C CYS A 34 -2.73 -3.22 16.39
N GLY A 35 -3.78 -2.87 17.13
CA GLY A 35 -3.66 -2.49 18.54
C GLY A 35 -3.09 -3.60 19.41
N ALA A 36 -3.57 -4.84 19.24
CA ALA A 36 -3.09 -5.98 20.01
C ALA A 36 -1.60 -6.29 19.75
N LEU A 37 -1.16 -6.24 18.49
CA LEU A 37 0.19 -6.57 18.07
C LEU A 37 1.20 -5.47 18.38
N PHE A 38 0.89 -4.22 18.01
CA PHE A 38 1.90 -3.16 17.97
C PHE A 38 1.93 -2.25 19.20
N ARG A 39 0.94 -2.31 20.11
CA ARG A 39 0.85 -1.39 21.26
C ARG A 39 2.10 -1.32 22.14
N HIS A 40 2.89 -2.40 22.19
CA HIS A 40 4.09 -2.50 23.01
C HIS A 40 5.39 -2.50 22.19
N MET A 41 5.31 -2.45 20.86
CA MET A 41 6.46 -2.55 19.95
C MET A 41 7.12 -1.20 19.69
N HIS A 42 7.45 -0.45 20.75
CA HIS A 42 7.93 0.93 20.62
C HIS A 42 9.27 1.07 19.89
N LYS A 43 10.04 -0.01 19.71
CA LYS A 43 11.32 0.01 18.97
C LYS A 43 11.20 -0.48 17.53
N LEU A 44 9.99 -0.78 17.05
CA LEU A 44 9.78 -1.29 15.71
C LEU A 44 10.20 -0.25 14.67
N LYS A 45 11.15 -0.62 13.81
CA LYS A 45 11.70 0.19 12.72
C LYS A 45 11.31 -0.37 11.36
N VAL A 46 11.17 -1.69 11.25
CA VAL A 46 10.87 -2.37 9.99
C VAL A 46 9.65 -3.25 10.18
N LEU A 47 8.63 -3.04 9.36
CA LEU A 47 7.46 -3.89 9.28
C LEU A 47 7.26 -4.35 7.84
N HIS A 48 7.18 -5.66 7.66
CA HIS A 48 6.78 -6.28 6.42
C HIS A 48 5.53 -7.10 6.66
N VAL A 49 4.49 -6.85 5.88
CA VAL A 49 3.23 -7.57 5.89
C VAL A 49 2.94 -7.99 4.46
N GLU A 50 2.72 -9.29 4.28
CA GLU A 50 2.41 -9.91 3.00
C GLU A 50 1.15 -10.76 3.14
N TYR A 51 0.18 -10.52 2.27
CA TYR A 51 -1.05 -11.30 2.17
C TYR A 51 -1.03 -12.13 0.87
N ASN A 52 -0.85 -13.45 1.01
CA ASN A 52 -0.91 -14.42 -0.10
C ASN A 52 -1.95 -15.52 0.14
N MET A 53 -2.93 -15.31 1.01
CA MET A 53 -3.93 -16.34 1.29
C MET A 53 -4.87 -16.53 0.09
N LYS A 54 -4.67 -17.63 -0.65
CA LYS A 54 -5.47 -18.01 -1.83
C LYS A 54 -6.88 -18.49 -1.50
N ASP A 55 -7.08 -19.01 -0.28
CA ASP A 55 -8.30 -19.69 0.13
C ASP A 55 -9.34 -18.77 0.81
N GLU A 56 -8.94 -17.55 1.21
CA GLU A 56 -9.78 -16.60 1.95
C GLU A 56 -9.74 -15.19 1.35
N ILE A 57 -10.04 -15.03 0.06
CA ILE A 57 -9.93 -13.74 -0.63
C ILE A 57 -10.67 -12.63 0.14
N GLY A 58 -9.88 -11.70 0.67
CA GLY A 58 -10.34 -10.39 1.14
C GLY A 58 -11.20 -10.41 2.40
N TYR A 59 -11.27 -11.53 3.12
CA TYR A 59 -11.99 -11.57 4.40
C TYR A 59 -11.24 -10.77 5.45
N ASP A 60 -11.93 -9.83 6.11
CA ASP A 60 -11.42 -8.95 7.17
C ASP A 60 -10.12 -8.17 6.85
N TRP A 61 -9.80 -7.96 5.58
CA TRP A 61 -8.65 -7.16 5.15
C TRP A 61 -8.97 -5.66 5.15
N GLU A 62 -8.56 -4.96 6.21
CA GLU A 62 -8.86 -3.52 6.43
C GLU A 62 -7.59 -2.63 6.37
N PRO A 63 -6.94 -2.48 5.20
CA PRO A 63 -5.66 -1.79 5.09
C PRO A 63 -5.70 -0.33 5.53
N GLU A 64 -6.78 0.41 5.23
CA GLU A 64 -6.97 1.79 5.68
C GLU A 64 -6.92 1.91 7.22
N LYS A 65 -7.79 1.18 7.92
CA LYS A 65 -7.87 1.22 9.38
C LYS A 65 -6.57 0.71 10.01
N PHE A 66 -6.00 -0.35 9.44
CA PHE A 66 -4.70 -0.88 9.87
C PHE A 66 -3.60 0.18 9.79
N LEU A 67 -3.48 0.88 8.66
CA LEU A 67 -2.47 1.93 8.45
C LEU A 67 -2.72 3.14 9.35
N SER A 68 -3.98 3.54 9.56
CA SER A 68 -4.36 4.60 10.50
C SER A 68 -3.90 4.28 11.92
N SER A 69 -4.21 3.08 12.40
CA SER A 69 -3.75 2.61 13.72
C SER A 69 -2.23 2.49 13.78
N LEU A 70 -1.60 1.99 12.73
CA LEU A 70 -0.15 1.86 12.66
C LEU A 70 0.56 3.22 12.69
N MET A 71 0.00 4.27 12.07
CA MET A 71 0.54 5.63 12.16
C MET A 71 0.54 6.14 13.61
N SER A 72 -0.49 5.80 14.40
CA SER A 72 -0.56 6.21 15.80
C SER A 72 0.42 5.48 16.72
N LEU A 73 0.68 4.19 16.45
CA LEU A 73 1.48 3.29 17.30
C LEU A 73 2.95 3.20 16.85
N GLY A 74 3.19 3.20 15.55
CA GLY A 74 4.46 2.96 14.87
C GLY A 74 5.34 4.20 14.71
N LYS A 75 5.48 5.02 15.75
CA LYS A 75 6.21 6.31 15.68
C LYS A 75 7.68 6.20 15.26
N ASN A 76 8.28 5.02 15.43
CA ASN A 76 9.68 4.75 15.07
C ASN A 76 9.83 3.98 13.75
N LEU A 77 8.74 3.74 13.03
CA LEU A 77 8.74 2.94 11.81
C LEU A 77 9.46 3.67 10.68
N GLN A 78 10.56 3.11 10.21
CA GLN A 78 11.44 3.64 9.16
C GLN A 78 11.20 2.97 7.81
N SER A 79 10.75 1.71 7.83
CA SER A 79 10.46 0.89 6.65
C SER A 79 9.15 0.16 6.82
N LEU A 80 8.26 0.31 5.84
CA LEU A 80 6.98 -0.37 5.76
C LEU A 80 6.87 -1.04 4.39
N SER A 81 6.56 -2.33 4.41
CA SER A 81 6.10 -3.06 3.24
C SER A 81 4.73 -3.63 3.54
N LEU A 82 3.76 -3.32 2.68
CA LEU A 82 2.42 -3.89 2.74
C LEU A 82 2.07 -4.41 1.34
N LEU A 83 2.10 -5.73 1.18
CA LEU A 83 1.87 -6.42 -0.08
C LEU A 83 0.65 -7.30 0.02
N ALA A 84 -0.15 -7.34 -1.03
CA ALA A 84 -1.42 -8.04 -1.04
C ALA A 84 -1.59 -8.81 -2.35
N ASN A 85 -0.66 -9.73 -2.62
CA ASN A 85 -0.49 -10.36 -3.93
C ASN A 85 -1.77 -11.09 -4.38
N ASN A 86 -2.51 -11.70 -3.45
CA ASN A 86 -3.73 -12.47 -3.74
C ASN A 86 -5.02 -11.74 -3.34
N LEU A 87 -4.99 -10.41 -3.32
CA LEU A 87 -6.15 -9.58 -3.01
C LEU A 87 -6.97 -9.36 -4.28
N GLY A 88 -8.20 -9.88 -4.31
CA GLY A 88 -9.12 -9.68 -5.43
C GLY A 88 -9.54 -8.22 -5.61
N PRO A 89 -10.05 -7.82 -6.80
CA PRO A 89 -10.31 -6.43 -7.15
C PRO A 89 -11.37 -5.73 -6.27
N ASP A 90 -12.20 -6.50 -5.57
CA ASP A 90 -13.23 -5.96 -4.66
C ASP A 90 -12.69 -5.64 -3.24
N HIS A 91 -11.41 -5.96 -2.99
CA HIS A 91 -10.76 -5.86 -1.70
C HIS A 91 -9.47 -5.04 -1.84
N GLY A 92 -9.21 -4.10 -0.92
CA GLY A 92 -8.05 -3.20 -1.01
C GLY A 92 -8.46 -1.74 -1.06
N ARG A 93 -8.49 -1.10 0.11
CA ARG A 93 -8.84 0.32 0.24
C ARG A 93 -7.80 1.03 1.10
N ILE A 94 -7.00 1.87 0.48
CA ILE A 94 -6.37 3.03 1.13
C ILE A 94 -7.20 4.31 0.86
N PHE A 95 -8.25 4.18 0.04
CA PHE A 95 -9.20 5.24 -0.29
C PHE A 95 -10.42 5.20 0.62
N LEU A 96 -10.75 6.36 1.19
CA LEU A 96 -11.99 6.52 1.93
C LEU A 96 -13.18 6.54 0.95
N PRO A 97 -14.34 5.97 1.34
CA PRO A 97 -15.58 6.01 0.54
C PRO A 97 -16.16 7.40 0.31
N GLU A 98 -15.64 8.45 0.95
CA GLU A 98 -16.20 9.81 0.95
C GLU A 98 -15.27 10.85 0.28
N GLY A 99 -14.34 10.41 -0.56
CA GLY A 99 -13.51 11.32 -1.36
C GLY A 99 -12.26 11.88 -0.65
N ASP A 100 -12.03 11.53 0.62
CA ASP A 100 -10.81 11.92 1.33
C ASP A 100 -9.67 10.91 1.08
N LEU A 101 -8.61 11.34 0.42
CA LEU A 101 -7.37 10.56 0.33
C LEU A 101 -6.77 10.31 1.74
N MET A 102 -6.63 9.04 2.17
CA MET A 102 -5.85 8.75 3.38
C MET A 102 -4.36 8.98 3.13
N GLY A 103 -3.88 10.17 3.51
CA GLY A 103 -2.46 10.47 3.49
C GLY A 103 -1.69 9.66 4.54
N LEU A 104 -0.54 9.10 4.15
CA LEU A 104 0.40 8.42 5.05
C LEU A 104 1.29 9.41 5.81
N HIS A 105 0.88 10.68 5.88
CA HIS A 105 1.63 11.76 6.50
C HIS A 105 1.83 11.60 8.01
N GLY A 106 1.04 10.75 8.67
CA GLY A 106 1.19 10.42 10.09
C GLY A 106 2.49 9.68 10.41
N PHE A 107 3.16 9.09 9.41
CA PHE A 107 4.48 8.50 9.60
C PHE A 107 5.59 9.55 9.62
N GLU A 108 6.07 9.91 10.81
CA GLU A 108 7.04 10.99 11.02
C GLU A 108 8.49 10.66 10.59
N VAL A 109 8.85 9.37 10.55
CA VAL A 109 10.22 8.89 10.29
C VAL A 109 10.32 7.82 9.21
N LEU A 110 9.22 7.53 8.50
CA LEU A 110 9.21 6.54 7.44
C LEU A 110 10.01 7.04 6.23
N THR A 111 11.01 6.25 5.83
CA THR A 111 11.92 6.58 4.74
C THR A 111 11.83 5.57 3.59
N TYR A 112 11.28 4.38 3.84
CA TYR A 112 11.07 3.35 2.84
C TYR A 112 9.61 2.88 2.90
N LEU A 113 8.95 2.90 1.75
CA LEU A 113 7.57 2.44 1.60
C LEU A 113 7.48 1.53 0.38
N LYS A 114 6.92 0.33 0.58
CA LYS A 114 6.66 -0.66 -0.46
C LYS A 114 5.18 -1.05 -0.43
N LEU A 115 4.47 -0.83 -1.53
CA LEU A 115 3.03 -1.07 -1.65
C LEU A 115 2.71 -1.78 -2.97
N ASP A 116 1.48 -2.27 -3.07
CA ASP A 116 0.87 -2.87 -4.27
C ASP A 116 -0.19 -1.92 -4.85
N THR A 117 -0.31 -1.84 -6.18
CA THR A 117 -1.41 -1.13 -6.86
C THR A 117 -2.79 -1.62 -6.42
N LYS A 118 -2.88 -2.89 -5.99
CA LYS A 118 -4.12 -3.49 -5.46
C LYS A 118 -4.70 -2.76 -4.24
N LEU A 119 -3.88 -1.99 -3.53
CA LEU A 119 -4.34 -1.19 -2.38
C LEU A 119 -5.08 0.10 -2.79
N PHE A 120 -5.14 0.40 -4.08
CA PHE A 120 -5.67 1.64 -4.64
C PHE A 120 -6.84 1.41 -5.62
N ILE A 121 -7.43 0.20 -5.69
CA ILE A 121 -8.41 -0.26 -6.71
C ILE A 121 -9.80 0.40 -6.61
N HIS A 122 -10.06 1.34 -5.69
CA HIS A 122 -11.26 2.19 -5.85
C HIS A 122 -11.24 2.99 -7.18
N SER A 123 -10.11 2.98 -7.87
CA SER A 123 -9.99 3.32 -9.28
C SER A 123 -10.85 2.51 -10.25
N ARG A 124 -11.58 1.44 -9.90
CA ARG A 124 -12.47 0.78 -10.89
C ARG A 124 -13.58 1.70 -11.38
N ALA A 125 -14.14 2.51 -10.47
CA ALA A 125 -15.02 3.63 -10.85
C ALA A 125 -14.25 4.71 -11.62
N VAL A 126 -12.96 4.95 -11.35
CA VAL A 126 -12.10 5.86 -12.13
C VAL A 126 -11.79 5.30 -13.51
N VAL A 127 -11.58 4.00 -13.69
CA VAL A 127 -11.31 3.34 -14.97
C VAL A 127 -12.58 3.32 -15.82
N ASP A 128 -13.73 3.05 -15.20
CA ASP A 128 -15.05 3.15 -15.83
C ASP A 128 -15.42 4.61 -16.16
N ASN A 129 -15.07 5.58 -15.30
CA ASN A 129 -15.33 7.01 -15.52
C ASN A 129 -14.31 7.72 -16.42
N LEU A 130 -13.05 7.24 -16.49
CA LEU A 130 -12.03 7.70 -17.47
C LEU A 130 -12.39 7.25 -18.89
N ALA A 131 -13.17 6.18 -19.02
CA ALA A 131 -13.76 5.73 -20.28
C ALA A 131 -15.07 6.46 -20.63
N ALA A 132 -15.70 7.15 -19.67
CA ALA A 132 -16.88 7.99 -19.86
C ALA A 132 -16.47 9.45 -20.16
N GLU A 133 -17.34 10.21 -20.84
CA GLU A 133 -17.08 11.65 -21.03
C GLU A 133 -17.08 12.34 -19.66
N PRO A 134 -16.08 13.19 -19.35
CA PRO A 134 -16.01 13.87 -18.06
C PRO A 134 -17.23 14.76 -17.87
N THR A 135 -18.04 14.46 -16.85
CA THR A 135 -19.13 15.33 -16.40
C THR A 135 -18.61 16.32 -15.36
N ASP A 136 -19.08 17.57 -15.42
CA ASP A 136 -18.64 18.70 -14.57
C ASP A 136 -18.84 18.51 -13.04
N GLU A 137 -19.33 17.35 -12.58
CA GLU A 137 -19.68 17.09 -11.17
C GLU A 137 -18.83 16.01 -10.47
N ASP A 138 -17.87 15.38 -11.16
CA ASP A 138 -17.06 14.30 -10.58
C ASP A 138 -15.62 14.76 -10.31
N ASP A 139 -15.41 15.51 -9.23
CA ASP A 139 -14.08 15.71 -8.61
C ASP A 139 -13.62 14.38 -7.97
N ILE A 140 -13.35 13.37 -8.79
CA ILE A 140 -12.79 12.12 -8.27
C ILE A 140 -11.33 12.40 -7.93
N GLU A 141 -11.03 12.50 -6.64
CA GLU A 141 -9.65 12.61 -6.16
C GLU A 141 -8.86 11.37 -6.58
N THR A 142 -8.08 11.51 -7.65
CA THR A 142 -7.19 10.45 -8.13
C THR A 142 -6.03 10.25 -7.16
N PRO A 143 -5.59 8.99 -6.93
CA PRO A 143 -4.38 8.72 -6.16
C PRO A 143 -3.21 9.49 -6.75
N SER A 144 -2.53 10.29 -5.94
CA SER A 144 -1.25 10.92 -6.30
C SER A 144 -0.25 10.61 -5.21
N LEU A 145 0.94 10.11 -5.60
CA LEU A 145 2.02 9.80 -4.67
C LEU A 145 2.35 11.03 -3.80
N ILE A 146 2.26 12.23 -4.37
CA ILE A 146 2.51 13.49 -3.66
C ILE A 146 1.53 13.68 -2.50
N ASN A 147 0.25 13.35 -2.72
CA ASN A 147 -0.80 13.51 -1.72
C ASN A 147 -0.77 12.41 -0.65
N ILE A 148 -0.30 11.20 -0.98
CA ILE A 148 -0.30 10.08 -0.04
C ILE A 148 1.01 9.89 0.72
N ALA A 149 2.15 10.32 0.17
CA ALA A 149 3.45 9.92 0.71
C ALA A 149 3.79 10.62 2.05
N PRO A 150 4.49 9.94 2.97
CA PRO A 150 5.09 10.61 4.12
C PRO A 150 6.18 11.59 3.70
N ARG A 151 6.34 12.71 4.43
CA ARG A 151 7.28 13.78 4.06
C ARG A 151 8.76 13.35 3.99
N LYS A 152 9.17 12.40 4.81
CA LYS A 152 10.56 11.90 4.88
C LYS A 152 10.84 10.71 3.96
N LEU A 153 9.88 10.36 3.11
CA LEU A 153 10.02 9.22 2.22
C LEU A 153 11.23 9.41 1.29
N ARG A 154 12.15 8.45 1.29
CA ARG A 154 13.35 8.44 0.44
C ARG A 154 13.25 7.44 -0.69
N THR A 155 12.58 6.33 -0.44
CA THR A 155 12.40 5.25 -1.40
C THR A 155 10.95 4.80 -1.42
N PHE A 156 10.34 4.88 -2.59
CA PHE A 156 9.04 4.31 -2.87
C PHE A 156 9.19 3.12 -3.81
N VAL A 157 8.56 2.00 -3.49
CA VAL A 157 8.49 0.82 -4.33
C VAL A 157 7.03 0.47 -4.56
N LEU A 158 6.60 0.43 -5.81
CA LEU A 158 5.26 0.02 -6.20
C LEU A 158 5.32 -1.32 -6.94
N HIS A 159 4.56 -2.28 -6.46
CA HIS A 159 4.28 -3.53 -7.15
C HIS A 159 3.06 -3.35 -8.05
N VAL A 160 3.17 -3.78 -9.30
CA VAL A 160 2.21 -3.53 -10.37
C VAL A 160 2.04 -4.81 -11.19
N PRO A 161 0.93 -5.56 -11.05
CA PRO A 161 0.55 -6.57 -12.02
C PRO A 161 0.50 -5.99 -13.42
N ALA A 162 0.96 -6.76 -14.42
CA ALA A 162 0.93 -6.30 -15.82
C ALA A 162 -0.49 -6.41 -16.42
N THR A 163 -1.45 -5.69 -15.83
CA THR A 163 -2.82 -5.55 -16.31
C THR A 163 -3.10 -4.11 -16.75
N GLN A 164 -4.16 -3.91 -17.52
CA GLN A 164 -4.59 -2.56 -17.89
C GLN A 164 -5.05 -1.74 -16.67
N GLU A 165 -5.72 -2.37 -15.70
CA GLU A 165 -6.27 -1.71 -14.52
C GLU A 165 -5.15 -1.18 -13.62
N ASP A 166 -4.15 -2.02 -13.32
CA ASP A 166 -3.00 -1.66 -12.51
C ASP A 166 -2.10 -0.62 -13.18
N TYR A 167 -2.00 -0.66 -14.52
CA TYR A 167 -1.32 0.38 -15.29
C TYR A 167 -1.97 1.75 -15.08
N VAL A 168 -3.30 1.86 -15.18
CA VAL A 168 -4.01 3.12 -14.98
C VAL A 168 -3.82 3.66 -13.56
N VAL A 169 -3.88 2.78 -12.54
CA VAL A 169 -3.61 3.17 -11.15
C VAL A 169 -2.21 3.73 -10.98
N MET A 170 -1.21 3.07 -11.59
CA MET A 170 0.17 3.53 -11.57
C MET A 170 0.32 4.90 -12.25
N GLU A 171 -0.32 5.11 -13.41
CA GLU A 171 -0.29 6.41 -14.10
C GLU A 171 -0.85 7.53 -13.22
N CYS A 172 -2.01 7.30 -12.58
CA CYS A 172 -2.61 8.24 -11.64
C CYS A 172 -1.64 8.57 -10.50
N LEU A 173 -1.08 7.54 -9.83
CA LEU A 173 -0.15 7.72 -8.71
C LEU A 173 1.06 8.60 -9.08
N PHE A 174 1.47 8.59 -10.33
CA PHE A 174 2.67 9.28 -10.80
C PHE A 174 2.40 10.53 -11.65
N VAL A 175 1.14 10.93 -11.83
CA VAL A 175 0.75 12.06 -12.70
C VAL A 175 1.43 13.38 -12.28
N ASP A 176 1.42 13.67 -10.98
CA ASP A 176 1.92 14.92 -10.40
C ASP A 176 3.44 14.97 -10.19
N LEU A 177 4.15 13.86 -10.42
CA LEU A 177 5.57 13.78 -10.11
C LEU A 177 6.41 14.80 -10.88
N GLY A 178 6.00 15.26 -12.06
CA GLY A 178 6.73 16.28 -12.80
C GLY A 178 6.69 17.65 -12.12
N GLU A 179 5.48 18.16 -11.87
CA GLU A 179 5.26 19.54 -11.42
C GLU A 179 5.44 19.72 -9.91
N ARG A 180 5.08 18.68 -9.15
CA ARG A 180 4.98 18.73 -7.69
C ARG A 180 6.06 17.94 -6.97
N ARG A 181 7.09 17.43 -7.68
CA ARG A 181 8.21 16.67 -7.07
C ARG A 181 8.81 17.32 -5.84
N LYS A 182 8.92 18.65 -5.87
CA LYS A 182 9.49 19.48 -4.79
C LYS A 182 8.77 19.32 -3.44
N GLU A 183 7.53 18.83 -3.43
CA GLU A 183 6.75 18.55 -2.22
C GLU A 183 7.24 17.28 -1.49
N LEU A 184 7.98 16.39 -2.18
CA LEU A 184 8.68 15.24 -1.62
C LEU A 184 10.21 15.42 -1.74
N PRO A 185 10.80 16.37 -1.00
CA PRO A 185 12.21 16.77 -1.19
C PRO A 185 13.22 15.67 -0.84
N ASP A 186 12.84 14.73 0.03
CA ASP A 186 13.69 13.62 0.46
C ASP A 186 13.61 12.41 -0.48
N LEU A 187 12.63 12.37 -1.40
CA LEU A 187 12.40 11.23 -2.28
C LEU A 187 13.49 11.15 -3.34
N LYS A 188 14.28 10.07 -3.28
CA LYS A 188 15.43 9.83 -4.18
C LYS A 188 15.19 8.70 -5.16
N THR A 189 14.42 7.70 -4.75
CA THR A 189 14.24 6.50 -5.54
C THR A 189 12.76 6.18 -5.65
N ILE A 190 12.28 6.03 -6.88
CA ILE A 190 11.02 5.39 -7.17
C ILE A 190 11.35 4.14 -7.98
N LYS A 191 10.79 3.02 -7.55
CA LYS A 191 10.93 1.74 -8.23
C LYS A 191 9.56 1.15 -8.53
N VAL A 192 9.35 0.72 -9.76
CA VAL A 192 8.22 -0.12 -10.16
C VAL A 192 8.69 -1.56 -10.31
N VAL A 193 7.93 -2.47 -9.73
CA VAL A 193 8.10 -3.91 -9.85
C VAL A 193 6.93 -4.43 -10.67
N ILE A 194 7.20 -4.90 -11.88
CA ILE A 194 6.19 -5.48 -12.76
C ILE A 194 6.01 -6.95 -12.38
N GLU A 195 4.80 -7.33 -12.01
CA GLU A 195 4.45 -8.70 -11.61
C GLU A 195 3.90 -9.48 -12.80
N LYS A 196 4.32 -10.75 -12.90
CA LYS A 196 3.85 -11.66 -13.97
C LYS A 196 2.56 -12.41 -13.67
N GLN A 197 2.17 -12.47 -12.41
CA GLN A 197 1.09 -13.30 -11.95
C GLN A 197 -0.15 -12.49 -11.58
N ASP A 198 -1.32 -13.09 -11.75
CA ASP A 198 -2.59 -12.57 -11.23
C ASP A 198 -2.78 -12.92 -9.75
N VAL A 199 -3.95 -12.56 -9.21
CA VAL A 199 -4.33 -12.80 -7.80
C VAL A 199 -4.46 -14.28 -7.42
N TRP A 200 -4.50 -15.18 -8.40
CA TRP A 200 -4.55 -16.63 -8.22
C TRP A 200 -3.15 -17.26 -8.31
N GLY A 201 -2.15 -16.48 -8.75
CA GLY A 201 -0.79 -16.91 -9.03
C GLY A 201 -0.62 -17.50 -10.43
N ASP A 202 -1.60 -17.32 -11.31
CA ASP A 202 -1.53 -17.74 -12.70
C ASP A 202 -0.82 -16.66 -13.54
N ASP A 203 -0.11 -17.07 -14.59
CA ASP A 203 0.58 -16.14 -15.48
C ASP A 203 -0.42 -15.27 -16.26
N LEU A 204 -0.17 -13.96 -16.31
CA LEU A 204 -0.97 -13.02 -17.11
C LEU A 204 -0.72 -13.24 -18.62
N GLU A 205 -1.79 -13.50 -19.38
CA GLU A 205 -1.70 -13.86 -20.81
C GLU A 205 -1.04 -12.74 -21.65
N ASP A 206 -1.41 -11.48 -21.41
CA ASP A 206 -0.91 -10.30 -22.12
C ASP A 206 0.25 -9.59 -21.40
N TRP A 207 0.96 -10.31 -20.52
CA TRP A 207 2.00 -9.74 -19.66
C TRP A 207 3.04 -8.91 -20.43
N ASN A 208 3.54 -9.43 -21.56
CA ASN A 208 4.58 -8.74 -22.32
C ASN A 208 4.09 -7.38 -22.84
N GLU A 209 2.86 -7.31 -23.35
CA GLU A 209 2.31 -6.06 -23.88
C GLU A 209 2.19 -5.00 -22.77
N HIS A 210 1.58 -5.38 -21.64
CA HIS A 210 1.39 -4.46 -20.52
C HIS A 210 2.70 -4.10 -19.83
N ALA A 211 3.64 -5.04 -19.72
CA ALA A 211 4.97 -4.77 -19.16
C ALA A 211 5.75 -3.75 -20.00
N GLU A 212 5.67 -3.82 -21.33
CA GLU A 212 6.29 -2.81 -22.21
C GLU A 212 5.64 -1.43 -22.05
N LYS A 213 4.31 -1.35 -21.92
CA LYS A 213 3.61 -0.09 -21.62
C LYS A 213 4.06 0.51 -20.29
N ILE A 214 4.11 -0.30 -19.23
CA ILE A 214 4.59 0.13 -17.90
C ILE A 214 6.03 0.65 -17.97
N LYS A 215 6.92 -0.07 -18.67
CA LYS A 215 8.33 0.35 -18.85
C LYS A 215 8.45 1.68 -19.56
N ALA A 216 7.74 1.85 -20.68
CA ALA A 216 7.79 3.07 -21.47
C ALA A 216 7.37 4.29 -20.63
N PHE A 217 6.27 4.16 -19.87
CA PHE A 217 5.84 5.19 -18.93
C PHE A 217 6.89 5.49 -17.86
N CYS A 218 7.46 4.46 -17.24
CA CYS A 218 8.47 4.63 -16.19
C CYS A 218 9.76 5.28 -16.72
N GLU A 219 10.19 4.95 -17.93
CA GLU A 219 11.37 5.54 -18.58
C GLU A 219 11.17 7.06 -18.81
N GLU A 220 9.99 7.47 -19.26
CA GLU A 220 9.64 8.90 -19.43
C GLU A 220 9.72 9.68 -18.12
N LYS A 221 9.40 9.03 -16.99
CA LYS A 221 9.33 9.63 -15.65
C LYS A 221 10.61 9.46 -14.82
N ASP A 222 11.69 8.91 -15.38
CA ASP A 222 12.93 8.57 -14.66
C ASP A 222 12.68 7.63 -13.45
N ILE A 223 11.80 6.65 -13.64
CA ILE A 223 11.43 5.63 -12.65
C ILE A 223 12.16 4.32 -12.97
N THR A 224 12.80 3.73 -11.96
CA THR A 224 13.51 2.44 -12.13
C THR A 224 12.51 1.29 -12.20
N VAL A 225 12.71 0.35 -13.13
CA VAL A 225 11.84 -0.82 -13.29
C VAL A 225 12.60 -2.12 -13.00
N SER A 226 11.94 -3.08 -12.36
CA SER A 226 12.36 -4.49 -12.36
C SER A 226 11.18 -5.42 -12.58
N MET A 227 11.44 -6.65 -12.99
CA MET A 227 10.41 -7.69 -13.17
C MET A 227 10.49 -8.70 -12.03
N LEU A 228 9.34 -9.27 -11.67
CA LEU A 228 9.20 -10.36 -10.71
C LEU A 228 8.32 -11.47 -11.29
#